data_AF-A0A6J7PMH2-F1
#
_entry.id   AF-A0A6J7PMH2-F1
#
_cell.length_a   1.000
_cell.length_b   1.000
_cell.length_c   1.000
_cell.angle_alpha   90.00
_cell.angle_beta   90.00
_cell.angle_gamma   90.00
#
_symmetry.space_group_name_H-M   'P 1'
#
loop_
_entity.id
_entity.type
_entity.pdbx_description
1 polymer ?
#
loop_
_entity_poly.entity_id
_entity_poly.type
_entity_poly.pdbx_seq_one_letter_code
_entity_poly.pdbx_strand_id
1 'polypeptide(L)'
;MALNKTSPIISWLRALARSLHTEVGGKGVGAVGMCFSGGFALGMMVDDIMIAPVLSQPSLPLPVGKDRAASLNLSPDDAAVIAQRAADGCQVLGLRFDKDKLVGDRFSSLRSLLGDAFIAIELPSQSPKDHSVLTEQRDEPSVQRVLQFFAEKLK
;
A
#
# COMPACT_ATOMS: atom_id res chain seq x y z
N MET A 1 10.88 9.69 -11.11
CA MET A 1 9.75 8.82 -11.52
C MET A 1 8.75 9.65 -12.31
N ALA A 2 8.26 9.11 -13.43
CA ALA A 2 7.17 9.73 -14.18
C ALA A 2 5.86 9.59 -13.39
N LEU A 3 5.03 10.63 -13.40
CA LEU A 3 3.68 10.54 -12.82
C LEU A 3 2.81 9.62 -13.68
N ASN A 4 1.79 9.02 -13.06
CA ASN A 4 0.80 8.16 -13.71
C ASN A 4 1.41 6.95 -14.46
N LYS A 5 2.50 6.39 -13.93
CA LYS A 5 3.11 5.16 -14.43
C LYS A 5 3.41 4.21 -13.29
N THR A 6 3.01 2.97 -13.45
CA THR A 6 3.43 1.89 -12.56
C THR A 6 4.92 1.61 -12.72
N SER A 7 5.61 1.44 -11.59
CA SER A 7 7.06 1.17 -11.60
C SER A 7 7.37 -0.19 -12.25
N PRO A 8 8.41 -0.30 -13.10
CA PRO A 8 8.78 -1.58 -13.73
C PRO A 8 9.07 -2.71 -12.73
N ILE A 9 9.50 -2.39 -11.50
CA ILE A 9 9.72 -3.42 -10.46
C ILE A 9 8.42 -4.14 -10.07
N ILE A 10 7.25 -3.51 -10.25
CA ILE A 10 5.96 -4.11 -9.91
C ILE A 10 5.66 -5.32 -10.78
N SER A 11 6.02 -5.31 -12.07
CA SER A 11 5.80 -6.48 -12.93
C SER A 11 6.65 -7.68 -12.47
N TRP A 12 7.88 -7.43 -12.02
CA TRP A 12 8.74 -8.44 -11.43
C TRP A 12 8.18 -8.95 -10.09
N LEU A 13 7.72 -8.06 -9.21
CA LEU A 13 7.10 -8.45 -7.92
C LEU A 13 5.81 -9.26 -8.11
N ARG A 14 4.98 -8.90 -9.11
CA ARG A 14 3.81 -9.69 -9.51
C ARG A 14 4.22 -11.09 -9.99
N ALA A 15 5.25 -11.19 -10.83
CA ALA A 15 5.78 -12.48 -11.28
C ALA A 15 6.31 -13.34 -10.12
N LEU A 16 7.04 -12.73 -9.18
CA LEU A 16 7.51 -13.39 -7.97
C LEU A 16 6.33 -13.91 -7.13
N ALA A 17 5.31 -13.08 -6.92
CA ALA A 17 4.11 -13.47 -6.17
C ALA A 17 3.40 -14.68 -6.82
N ARG A 18 3.26 -14.70 -8.16
CA ARG A 18 2.68 -15.85 -8.88
C ARG A 18 3.51 -17.11 -8.72
N SER A 19 4.84 -16.99 -8.81
CA SER A 19 5.74 -18.14 -8.60
C SER A 19 5.60 -18.71 -7.19
N LEU A 20 5.62 -17.84 -6.17
CA LEU A 20 5.46 -18.25 -4.77
C LEU A 20 4.08 -18.87 -4.51
N HIS A 21 3.01 -18.30 -5.07
CA HIS A 21 1.66 -18.85 -4.92
C HIS A 21 1.54 -20.23 -5.59
N THR A 22 2.19 -20.42 -6.74
CA THR A 22 2.21 -21.74 -7.41
C THR A 22 2.95 -22.79 -6.57
N GLU A 23 4.06 -22.40 -5.92
CA GLU A 23 4.88 -23.31 -5.11
C GLU A 23 4.24 -23.65 -3.75
N VAL A 24 3.72 -22.65 -3.04
CA VAL A 24 3.22 -22.78 -1.67
C VAL A 24 1.70 -23.07 -1.62
N GLY A 25 0.94 -22.63 -2.63
CA GLY A 25 -0.51 -22.68 -2.64
C GLY A 25 -1.16 -21.69 -1.67
N GLY A 26 -2.43 -21.95 -1.30
CA GLY A 26 -3.22 -21.10 -0.40
C GLY A 26 -4.16 -20.14 -1.12
N LYS A 27 -4.81 -19.26 -0.34
CA LYS A 27 -5.84 -18.33 -0.83
C LYS A 27 -5.29 -17.23 -1.74
N GLY A 28 -4.02 -16.88 -1.57
CA GLY A 28 -3.34 -15.81 -2.30
C GLY A 28 -2.09 -15.34 -1.57
N VAL A 29 -1.62 -14.15 -1.92
CA VAL A 29 -0.39 -13.51 -1.46
C VAL A 29 -0.72 -12.22 -0.71
N GLY A 30 -0.03 -12.02 0.42
CA GLY A 30 0.04 -10.74 1.13
C GLY A 30 1.40 -10.11 0.98
N ALA A 31 1.47 -8.77 1.07
CA ALA A 31 2.69 -8.01 0.88
C ALA A 31 2.62 -6.74 1.71
N VAL A 32 3.75 -6.41 2.36
CA VAL A 32 3.94 -5.14 3.07
C VAL A 32 5.01 -4.32 2.36
N GLY A 33 4.64 -3.14 1.88
CA GLY A 33 5.57 -2.13 1.40
C GLY A 33 5.85 -1.10 2.48
N MET A 34 7.08 -0.59 2.57
CA MET A 34 7.47 0.43 3.54
C MET A 34 8.21 1.58 2.86
N CYS A 35 7.86 2.83 3.19
CA CYS A 35 8.51 4.04 2.67
C CYS A 35 8.55 4.04 1.13
N PHE A 36 9.75 3.89 0.55
CA PHE A 36 10.02 3.83 -0.88
C PHE A 36 9.18 2.73 -1.56
N SER A 37 9.09 1.56 -0.94
CA SER A 37 8.30 0.44 -1.45
C SER A 37 6.84 0.47 -0.99
N GLY A 38 6.45 1.49 -0.20
CA GLY A 38 5.11 1.59 0.39
C GLY A 38 3.99 1.48 -0.63
N GLY A 39 4.15 2.08 -1.82
CA GLY A 39 3.15 1.98 -2.90
C GLY A 39 3.20 0.68 -3.72
N PHE A 40 4.20 -0.19 -3.50
CA PHE A 40 4.39 -1.35 -4.38
C PHE A 40 3.35 -2.44 -4.14
N ALA A 41 2.95 -2.67 -2.88
CA ALA A 41 1.90 -3.64 -2.55
C ALA A 41 0.56 -3.28 -3.22
N LEU A 42 0.25 -1.99 -3.35
CA LEU A 42 -0.92 -1.52 -4.10
C LEU A 42 -0.80 -1.84 -5.59
N GLY A 43 0.37 -1.56 -6.20
CA GLY A 43 0.61 -1.94 -7.59
C GLY A 43 0.53 -3.45 -7.82
N MET A 44 0.94 -4.28 -6.86
CA MET A 44 0.81 -5.74 -6.97
C MET A 44 -0.64 -6.21 -6.97
N MET A 45 -1.56 -5.44 -6.38
CA MET A 45 -3.01 -5.71 -6.35
C MET A 45 -3.67 -5.67 -7.74
N VAL A 46 -2.96 -5.51 -8.85
CA VAL A 46 -3.54 -5.78 -10.17
C VAL A 46 -3.72 -7.29 -10.40
N ASP A 47 -2.83 -8.12 -9.87
CA ASP A 47 -2.94 -9.57 -9.97
C ASP A 47 -3.89 -10.10 -8.89
N ASP A 48 -4.94 -10.82 -9.30
CA ASP A 48 -5.98 -11.41 -8.44
C ASP A 48 -5.46 -12.17 -7.21
N ILE A 49 -4.32 -12.83 -7.33
CA ILE A 49 -3.67 -13.53 -6.22
C ILE A 49 -3.21 -12.61 -5.09
N MET A 50 -2.98 -11.32 -5.34
CA MET A 50 -2.55 -10.35 -4.35
C MET A 50 -3.76 -9.84 -3.54
N ILE A 51 -4.03 -10.44 -2.38
CA ILE A 51 -5.30 -10.26 -1.63
C ILE A 51 -5.15 -9.54 -0.28
N ALA A 52 -3.92 -9.30 0.17
CA ALA A 52 -3.66 -8.60 1.42
C ALA A 52 -2.55 -7.54 1.27
N PRO A 53 -2.79 -6.42 0.55
CA PRO A 53 -1.81 -5.34 0.42
C PRO A 53 -1.75 -4.46 1.68
N VAL A 54 -0.52 -4.22 2.16
CA VAL A 54 -0.23 -3.31 3.28
C VAL A 54 0.75 -2.22 2.82
N LEU A 55 0.34 -0.96 2.98
CA LEU A 55 1.11 0.23 2.61
C LEU A 55 1.54 0.97 3.88
N SER A 56 2.80 0.82 4.29
CA SER A 56 3.37 1.56 5.43
C SER A 56 4.09 2.80 4.92
N GLN A 57 3.58 3.99 5.26
CA GLN A 57 4.12 5.31 4.93
C GLN A 57 4.61 5.46 3.47
N PRO A 58 3.75 5.24 2.45
CA PRO A 58 4.15 5.33 1.05
C PRO A 58 4.70 6.73 0.71
N SER A 59 5.98 6.81 0.30
CA SER A 59 6.70 8.09 0.18
C SER A 59 7.01 8.54 -1.24
N LEU A 60 6.69 7.71 -2.25
CA LEU A 60 7.04 7.97 -3.64
C LEU A 60 5.85 8.21 -4.57
N PRO A 61 6.01 9.08 -5.59
CA PRO A 61 7.18 9.97 -5.82
C PRO A 61 7.34 11.05 -4.72
N LEU A 62 8.56 11.58 -4.52
CA LEU A 62 8.76 12.65 -3.52
C LEU A 62 7.72 13.77 -3.69
N PRO A 63 7.02 14.19 -2.61
CA PRO A 63 5.80 15.00 -2.68
C PRO A 63 6.08 16.49 -2.91
N VAL A 64 6.84 16.80 -3.97
CA VAL A 64 7.14 18.16 -4.40
C VAL A 64 6.04 18.62 -5.36
N GLY A 65 5.10 19.40 -4.84
CA GLY A 65 3.91 19.87 -5.55
C GLY A 65 2.69 18.97 -5.37
N LYS A 66 1.49 19.53 -5.58
CA LYS A 66 0.20 18.86 -5.32
C LYS A 66 0.04 17.54 -6.08
N ASP A 67 0.36 17.53 -7.37
CA ASP A 67 0.21 16.33 -8.21
C ASP A 67 1.09 15.17 -7.73
N ARG A 68 2.31 15.46 -7.25
CA ARG A 68 3.20 14.44 -6.71
C ARG A 68 2.78 13.99 -5.32
N ALA A 69 2.31 14.91 -4.49
CA ALA A 69 1.82 14.60 -3.15
C ALA A 69 0.59 13.67 -3.16
N ALA A 70 -0.28 13.80 -4.17
CA ALA A 70 -1.45 12.94 -4.35
C ALA A 70 -1.18 11.65 -5.13
N SER A 71 -0.01 11.51 -5.77
CA SER A 71 0.26 10.40 -6.68
C SER A 71 0.47 9.06 -5.97
N LEU A 72 -0.30 8.06 -6.39
CA LEU A 72 -0.17 6.66 -5.98
C LEU A 72 0.80 5.85 -6.87
N ASN A 73 1.43 6.50 -7.85
CA ASN A 73 2.38 5.88 -8.78
C ASN A 73 1.82 4.66 -9.54
N LEU A 74 0.57 4.79 -10.02
CA LEU A 74 -0.15 3.81 -10.83
C LEU A 74 -0.43 4.39 -12.22
N SER A 75 -0.46 3.54 -13.26
CA SER A 75 -1.10 3.91 -14.53
C SER A 75 -2.63 4.04 -14.36
N PRO A 76 -3.32 4.77 -15.27
CA PRO A 76 -4.79 4.81 -15.26
C PRO A 76 -5.44 3.42 -15.32
N ASP A 77 -4.89 2.53 -16.15
CA ASP A 77 -5.40 1.16 -16.30
C ASP A 77 -5.22 0.35 -15.01
N ASP A 78 -4.04 0.43 -14.37
CA ASP A 78 -3.78 -0.25 -13.09
C ASP A 78 -4.70 0.31 -11.98
N ALA A 79 -4.91 1.63 -11.96
CA ALA A 79 -5.80 2.26 -10.99
C ALA A 79 -7.25 1.79 -11.17
N ALA A 80 -7.73 1.64 -12.41
CA ALA A 80 -9.07 1.12 -12.69
C ALA A 80 -9.25 -0.32 -12.21
N VAL A 81 -8.27 -1.20 -12.46
CA VAL A 81 -8.30 -2.59 -11.96
C VAL A 81 -8.31 -2.62 -10.43
N ILE A 82 -7.46 -1.82 -9.79
CA ILE A 82 -7.37 -1.76 -8.32
C ILE A 82 -8.68 -1.25 -7.72
N ALA A 83 -9.30 -0.22 -8.30
CA ALA A 83 -10.59 0.30 -7.87
C ALA A 83 -11.69 -0.76 -7.99
N GLN A 84 -11.73 -1.50 -9.10
CA GLN A 84 -12.69 -2.59 -9.28
C GLN A 84 -12.49 -3.68 -8.23
N ARG A 85 -11.26 -4.12 -8.01
CA ARG A 85 -10.95 -5.13 -7.00
C ARG A 85 -11.30 -4.69 -5.58
N ALA A 86 -11.13 -3.40 -5.28
CA ALA A 86 -11.57 -2.81 -4.02
C ALA A 86 -13.08 -2.86 -3.87
N ALA A 87 -13.83 -2.51 -4.93
CA ALA A 87 -15.29 -2.63 -4.97
C ALA A 87 -15.76 -4.09 -4.83
N ASP A 88 -14.99 -5.06 -5.35
CA ASP A 88 -15.22 -6.50 -5.20
C ASP A 88 -14.84 -7.04 -3.80
N GLY A 89 -14.36 -6.17 -2.89
CA GLY A 89 -14.11 -6.49 -1.48
C GLY A 89 -12.64 -6.75 -1.11
N CYS A 90 -11.69 -6.57 -2.03
CA CYS A 90 -10.27 -6.68 -1.71
C CYS A 90 -9.81 -5.45 -0.92
N GLN A 91 -9.60 -5.63 0.38
CA GLN A 91 -9.22 -4.55 1.29
C GLN A 91 -7.74 -4.22 1.20
N VAL A 92 -7.41 -2.96 1.52
CA VAL A 92 -6.05 -2.43 1.59
C VAL A 92 -5.83 -1.82 2.97
N LEU A 93 -4.72 -2.18 3.63
CA LEU A 93 -4.33 -1.58 4.91
C LEU A 93 -3.25 -0.51 4.68
N GLY A 94 -3.51 0.72 5.12
CA GLY A 94 -2.54 1.82 5.11
C GLY A 94 -2.16 2.25 6.51
N LEU A 95 -0.87 2.51 6.75
CA LEU A 95 -0.36 3.05 8.00
C LEU A 95 0.46 4.31 7.76
N ARG A 96 0.25 5.37 8.54
CA ARG A 96 1.10 6.57 8.54
C ARG A 96 1.09 7.28 9.89
N PHE A 97 2.03 8.19 10.06
CA PHE A 97 1.85 9.31 10.97
C PHE A 97 1.10 10.46 10.26
N ASP A 98 0.22 11.15 10.99
CA ASP A 98 -0.71 12.15 10.46
C ASP A 98 -0.05 13.41 9.88
N LYS A 99 1.17 13.76 10.35
CA LYS A 99 1.96 14.89 9.85
C LYS A 99 3.18 14.46 9.03
N ASP A 100 3.23 13.21 8.58
CA ASP A 100 4.31 12.71 7.73
C ASP A 100 4.30 13.39 6.35
N LYS A 101 5.26 14.30 6.16
CA LYS A 101 5.39 15.07 4.93
C LYS A 101 5.77 14.24 3.72
N LEU A 102 6.40 13.08 3.90
CA LEU A 102 6.80 12.20 2.79
C LEU A 102 5.58 11.48 2.20
N VAL A 103 4.58 11.18 3.03
CA VAL A 103 3.32 10.60 2.57
C VAL A 103 2.49 11.60 1.78
N GLY A 104 2.44 12.86 2.21
CA GLY A 104 1.65 13.90 1.54
C GLY A 104 0.16 13.57 1.52
N ASP A 105 -0.47 13.76 0.37
CA ASP A 105 -1.93 13.62 0.18
C ASP A 105 -2.36 12.20 -0.22
N ARG A 106 -1.43 11.23 -0.25
CA ARG A 106 -1.70 9.86 -0.74
C ARG A 106 -2.83 9.16 -0.01
N PHE A 107 -2.99 9.37 1.29
CA PHE A 107 -4.09 8.73 2.04
C PHE A 107 -5.45 9.27 1.59
N SER A 108 -5.54 10.54 1.24
CA SER A 108 -6.74 11.12 0.63
C SER A 108 -7.00 10.49 -0.74
N SER A 109 -5.96 10.34 -1.57
CA SER A 109 -6.08 9.65 -2.86
C SER A 109 -6.49 8.18 -2.72
N LEU A 110 -5.96 7.46 -1.73
CA LEU A 110 -6.32 6.07 -1.42
C LEU A 110 -7.79 5.97 -1.01
N ARG A 111 -8.28 6.90 -0.17
CA ARG A 111 -9.71 6.97 0.19
C ARG A 111 -10.58 7.19 -1.05
N SER A 112 -10.21 8.12 -1.93
CA SER A 112 -10.95 8.37 -3.15
C SER A 112 -10.95 7.18 -4.11
N LEU A 113 -9.84 6.45 -4.21
CA LEU A 113 -9.70 5.31 -5.13
C LEU A 113 -10.39 4.04 -4.62
N LEU A 114 -10.31 3.77 -3.32
CA LEU A 114 -10.64 2.48 -2.74
C LEU A 114 -11.92 2.50 -1.89
N GLY A 115 -12.42 3.68 -1.51
CA GLY A 115 -13.59 3.82 -0.65
C GLY A 115 -13.44 3.04 0.67
N ASP A 116 -14.51 2.31 1.03
CA ASP A 116 -14.60 1.53 2.28
C ASP A 116 -13.62 0.35 2.34
N ALA A 117 -13.03 -0.04 1.21
CA ALA A 117 -12.02 -1.09 1.18
C ALA A 117 -10.67 -0.62 1.77
N PHE A 118 -10.47 0.70 1.95
CA PHE A 118 -9.24 1.24 2.53
C PHE A 118 -9.34 1.39 4.05
N ILE A 119 -8.64 0.52 4.75
CA ILE A 119 -8.48 0.56 6.20
C ILE A 119 -7.24 1.40 6.50
N ALA A 120 -7.41 2.53 7.18
CA ALA A 120 -6.30 3.42 7.50
C ALA A 120 -6.03 3.49 9.00
N ILE A 121 -4.75 3.39 9.35
CA ILE A 121 -4.20 3.68 10.67
C ILE A 121 -3.40 4.96 10.55
N GLU A 122 -3.84 6.00 11.25
CA GLU A 122 -3.19 7.31 11.27
C GLU A 122 -2.78 7.63 12.72
N LEU A 123 -1.48 7.58 12.98
CA LEU A 123 -0.91 7.84 14.29
C LEU A 123 -0.63 9.33 14.47
N PRO A 124 -0.83 9.90 15.67
CA PRO A 124 -0.46 11.28 15.92
C PRO A 124 1.06 11.45 15.88
N SER A 125 1.56 12.31 14.99
CA SER A 125 2.97 12.71 14.96
C SER A 125 3.32 13.55 16.18
N GLN A 126 4.42 13.19 16.83
CA GLN A 126 5.05 13.95 17.91
C GLN A 126 6.29 14.72 17.42
N SER A 127 6.86 14.31 16.29
CA SER A 127 8.05 14.90 15.68
C SER A 127 7.89 15.09 14.17
N PRO A 128 8.48 16.14 13.58
CA PRO A 128 8.56 16.30 12.13
C PRO A 128 9.31 15.17 11.41
N LYS A 129 10.01 14.30 12.14
CA LYS A 129 10.77 13.15 11.61
C LYS A 129 9.99 11.84 11.65
N ASP A 130 8.79 11.82 12.25
CA ASP A 130 8.00 10.59 12.36
C ASP A 130 7.60 10.08 10.97
N HIS A 131 7.97 8.84 10.68
CA HIS A 131 7.78 8.23 9.36
C HIS A 131 7.61 6.72 9.46
N SER A 132 8.47 6.04 10.23
CA SER A 132 8.65 4.60 10.21
C SER A 132 7.77 3.87 11.22
N VAL A 133 6.48 3.68 10.91
CA VAL A 133 5.46 3.11 11.81
C VAL A 133 5.79 1.70 12.32
N LEU A 134 6.42 0.86 11.50
CA LEU A 134 6.65 -0.56 11.80
C LEU A 134 8.07 -0.88 12.29
N THR A 135 8.99 0.10 12.25
CA THR A 135 10.42 -0.12 12.49
C THR A 135 11.02 0.86 13.49
N GLU A 136 11.39 2.08 13.08
CA GLU A 136 12.11 3.01 13.96
C GLU A 136 11.21 3.69 14.99
N GLN A 137 10.06 4.21 14.57
CA GLN A 137 9.03 4.75 15.46
C GLN A 137 7.94 3.68 15.65
N ARG A 138 8.38 2.47 16.00
CA ARG A 138 7.53 1.28 16.05
C ARG A 138 6.34 1.50 16.97
N ASP A 139 5.15 1.38 16.40
CA ASP A 139 3.90 1.30 17.13
C ASP A 139 3.45 -0.17 17.19
N GLU A 140 3.47 -0.76 18.39
CA GLU A 140 3.16 -2.18 18.56
C GLU A 140 1.71 -2.55 18.18
N PRO A 141 0.68 -1.76 18.54
CA PRO A 141 -0.68 -1.99 18.05
C PRO A 141 -0.79 -2.04 16.52
N SER A 142 -0.07 -1.15 15.82
CA SER A 142 -0.01 -1.14 14.35
C SER A 142 0.61 -2.42 13.79
N VAL A 143 1.68 -2.94 14.40
CA VAL A 143 2.28 -4.21 14.00
C VAL A 143 1.30 -5.37 14.18
N GLN A 144 0.64 -5.44 15.34
CA GLN A 144 -0.36 -6.49 15.59
C GLN A 144 -1.52 -6.40 14.59
N ARG A 145 -1.96 -5.19 14.23
CA ARG A 145 -3.02 -4.99 13.24
C ARG A 145 -2.62 -5.48 11.83
N VAL A 146 -1.35 -5.32 11.43
CA VAL A 146 -0.81 -5.88 10.17
C VAL A 146 -0.81 -7.40 10.20
N LEU A 147 -0.32 -8.01 11.29
CA LEU A 147 -0.30 -9.47 11.44
C LEU A 147 -1.71 -10.06 11.43
N GLN A 148 -2.65 -9.40 12.12
CA GLN A 148 -4.06 -9.78 12.10
C GLN A 148 -4.66 -9.67 10.69
N PHE A 149 -4.38 -8.58 9.98
CA PHE A 149 -4.84 -8.40 8.60
C PHE A 149 -4.38 -9.55 7.70
N PHE A 150 -3.10 -9.94 7.78
CA PHE A 150 -2.61 -11.09 7.04
C PHE A 150 -3.28 -12.40 7.46
N ALA A 151 -3.49 -12.62 8.76
CA ALA A 151 -4.18 -13.82 9.25
C ALA A 151 -5.63 -13.91 8.73
N GLU A 152 -6.37 -12.79 8.71
CA GLU A 152 -7.75 -12.71 8.22
C GLU A 152 -7.87 -13.00 6.72
N LYS A 153 -6.86 -12.61 5.93
CA LYS A 153 -6.91 -12.71 4.47
C LYS A 153 -6.29 -14.00 3.92
N LEU A 154 -5.24 -14.51 4.58
CA LEU A 154 -4.41 -15.58 4.02
C LEU A 154 -4.65 -16.96 4.67
N LYS A 155 -5.33 -17.03 5.81
CA LYS A 155 -5.76 -18.28 6.45
C LYS A 155 -7.23 -18.53 6.13
#